data_AF-A0A919Q6N7-F1
#
_entry.id   AF-A0A919Q6N7-F1
#
_cell.length_a   1.000
_cell.length_b   1.000
_cell.length_c   1.000
_cell.angle_alpha   90.00
_cell.angle_beta   90.00
_cell.angle_gamma   90.00
#
_symmetry.space_group_name_H-M   'P 1'
#
loop_
_entity.id
_entity.type
_entity.pdbx_description
1 polymer ?
#
loop_
_entity_poly.entity_id
_entity_poly.type
_entity_poly.pdbx_seq_one_letter_code
_entity_poly.pdbx_strand_id
1 'polypeptide(L)'
;MAEPMGARYDAYAKRTDTWMAVLAMVFLVVWSARIIFFESIPGALNGTLLAVQGWIWLVFLVDIVVRTVISEKSWKFLWTHPLDVIAVLIPAARPLKVLTAFTQGAAFASAKGRMRTMQAVVISVVLLLWIGSVAVLSAEGEVEDSAIDNFGDALWWAIVTVTTVGYGDFSPVSITGRIVAVIMMLLGIALIGVVTASVAAWFVSVTSGEGDREEEQREVDRHSELQERIDRLEAKIDRLVESASDERRSDSS
;
A
#
# COMPACT_ATOMS: atom_id res chain seq x y z
N MET A 1 -1.73 3.31 -18.29
CA MET A 1 -1.17 2.02 -18.75
C MET A 1 0.34 2.16 -18.74
N ALA A 2 1.03 1.63 -17.73
CA ALA A 2 2.51 1.63 -17.71
C ALA A 2 3.01 0.54 -18.68
N GLU A 3 3.94 0.88 -19.57
CA GLU A 3 4.62 -0.12 -20.40
C GLU A 3 5.27 -1.17 -19.48
N PRO A 4 5.17 -2.48 -19.79
CA PRO A 4 5.82 -3.51 -18.99
C PRO A 4 7.34 -3.30 -19.04
N MET A 5 7.94 -2.93 -17.90
CA MET A 5 9.35 -2.53 -17.75
C MET A 5 10.34 -3.72 -17.79
N GLY A 6 9.96 -4.81 -18.47
CA GLY A 6 10.76 -6.03 -18.62
C GLY A 6 10.55 -7.04 -17.49
N ALA A 7 10.50 -8.33 -17.85
CA ALA A 7 10.19 -9.43 -16.93
C ALA A 7 11.14 -9.53 -15.71
N ARG A 8 12.36 -9.01 -15.82
CA ARG A 8 13.35 -8.97 -14.72
C ARG A 8 13.02 -7.90 -13.66
N TYR A 9 12.44 -6.78 -14.08
CA TYR A 9 11.96 -5.73 -13.16
C TYR A 9 10.73 -6.19 -12.39
N ASP A 10 9.76 -6.79 -13.09
CA ASP A 10 8.50 -7.24 -12.46
C ASP A 10 8.72 -8.36 -11.44
N ALA A 11 9.64 -9.30 -11.72
CA ALA A 11 10.00 -10.36 -10.79
C ALA A 11 10.76 -9.85 -9.55
N TYR A 12 11.60 -8.82 -9.71
CA TYR A 12 12.29 -8.17 -8.60
C TYR A 12 11.31 -7.37 -7.75
N ALA A 13 10.55 -6.45 -8.37
CA ALA A 13 9.55 -5.58 -7.71
C ALA A 13 8.58 -6.39 -6.84
N LYS A 14 8.01 -7.48 -7.37
CA LYS A 14 7.05 -8.33 -6.64
C LYS A 14 7.61 -8.93 -5.34
N ARG A 15 8.93 -9.16 -5.25
CA ARG A 15 9.58 -9.73 -4.06
C ARG A 15 10.09 -8.65 -3.12
N THR A 16 10.61 -7.55 -3.65
CA THR A 16 11.18 -6.46 -2.82
C THR A 16 10.13 -5.50 -2.29
N ASP A 17 8.99 -5.30 -2.96
CA ASP A 17 7.97 -4.34 -2.52
C ASP A 17 7.39 -4.67 -1.14
N THR A 18 7.14 -5.95 -0.83
CA THR A 18 6.67 -6.36 0.50
C THR A 18 7.72 -6.13 1.59
N TRP A 19 8.99 -6.46 1.32
CA TRP A 19 10.08 -6.24 2.28
C TRP A 19 10.37 -4.75 2.49
N MET A 20 10.29 -3.95 1.43
CA MET A 20 10.43 -2.49 1.52
C MET A 20 9.30 -1.86 2.33
N ALA A 21 8.06 -2.33 2.17
CA ALA A 21 6.93 -1.84 2.96
C ALA A 21 7.12 -2.14 4.45
N VAL A 22 7.58 -3.35 4.78
CA VAL A 22 7.91 -3.73 6.17
C VAL A 22 9.05 -2.84 6.71
N LEU A 23 10.12 -2.64 5.95
CA LEU A 23 11.22 -1.76 6.35
C LEU A 23 10.78 -0.30 6.51
N ALA A 24 9.89 0.19 5.65
CA ALA A 24 9.34 1.53 5.75
C ALA A 24 8.40 1.68 6.97
N MET A 25 7.63 0.64 7.30
CA MET A 25 6.81 0.60 8.51
C MET A 25 7.67 0.62 9.78
N VAL A 26 8.73 -0.21 9.82
CA VAL A 26 9.69 -0.21 10.93
C VAL A 26 10.37 1.15 11.06
N PHE A 27 10.77 1.76 9.93
CA PHE A 27 11.32 3.11 9.92
C PHE A 27 10.35 4.14 10.50
N LEU A 28 9.08 4.09 10.09
CA LEU A 28 8.03 5.00 10.58
C LEU A 28 7.81 4.85 12.08
N VAL A 29 7.74 3.62 12.59
CA VAL A 29 7.60 3.35 14.03
C VAL A 29 8.81 3.88 14.80
N VAL A 30 10.03 3.60 14.32
CA VAL A 30 11.27 4.06 14.95
C VAL A 30 11.38 5.59 14.93
N TRP A 31 11.03 6.22 13.81
CA TRP A 31 11.05 7.66 13.65
C TRP A 31 9.99 8.35 14.50
N SER A 32 8.78 7.80 14.55
CA SER A 32 7.68 8.27 15.39
C SER A 32 8.00 8.15 16.88
N ALA A 33 8.51 7.00 17.32
CA ALA A 33 8.93 6.82 18.72
C ALA A 33 10.03 7.81 19.11
N ARG A 34 10.96 8.10 18.21
CA ARG A 34 12.03 9.06 18.47
C ARG A 34 11.53 10.49 18.65
N ILE A 35 10.54 10.91 17.86
CA ILE A 35 9.97 12.26 17.95
C ILE A 35 9.05 12.38 19.15
N ILE A 36 8.16 11.41 19.37
CA ILE A 36 7.18 11.44 20.47
C ILE A 36 7.88 11.33 21.84
N PHE A 37 8.93 10.51 21.96
CA PHE A 37 9.66 10.31 23.21
C PHE A 37 10.98 11.07 23.27
N PHE A 38 11.12 12.18 22.53
CA PHE A 38 12.38 12.92 22.43
C PHE A 38 12.97 13.33 23.79
N GLU A 39 12.12 13.73 24.75
CA GLU A 39 12.55 14.08 26.13
C GLU A 39 12.96 12.88 26.99
N SER A 40 12.48 11.67 26.68
CA SER A 40 12.64 10.49 27.54
C SER A 40 13.80 9.58 27.12
N ILE A 41 14.46 9.83 25.99
CA ILE A 41 15.49 8.94 25.42
C ILE A 41 16.90 9.40 25.85
N PRO A 42 17.67 8.57 26.60
CA PRO A 42 19.09 8.80 26.86
C PRO A 42 19.88 9.03 25.57
N GLY A 43 20.80 10.01 25.55
CA GLY A 43 21.55 10.40 24.34
C GLY A 43 22.29 9.25 23.63
N ALA A 44 22.72 8.22 24.36
CA ALA A 44 23.32 7.01 23.80
C ALA A 44 22.33 6.20 22.94
N LEU A 45 21.08 6.08 23.38
CA LEU A 45 20.03 5.40 22.62
C LEU A 45 19.62 6.21 21.39
N ASN A 46 19.57 7.54 21.49
CA ASN A 46 19.31 8.43 20.34
C ASN A 46 20.37 8.24 19.24
N GLY A 47 21.65 8.11 19.60
CA GLY A 47 22.75 7.83 18.68
C GLY A 47 22.64 6.47 17.98
N THR A 48 22.27 5.41 18.71
CA THR A 48 22.05 4.09 18.09
C THR A 48 20.83 4.06 17.17
N LEU A 49 19.75 4.74 17.54
CA LEU A 49 18.55 4.86 16.71
C LEU A 49 18.84 5.65 15.43
N LEU A 50 19.63 6.73 15.51
CA LEU A 50 20.16 7.46 14.35
C LEU A 50 20.98 6.56 13.43
N ALA A 51 21.88 5.75 13.99
CA ALA A 51 22.70 4.83 13.23
C ALA A 51 21.83 3.78 12.51
N VAL A 52 20.86 3.18 13.21
CA VAL A 52 19.88 2.25 12.60
C VAL A 52 19.09 2.94 11.48
N GLN A 53 18.65 4.18 11.70
CA GLN A 53 17.93 4.99 10.72
C GLN A 53 18.79 5.31 9.48
N GLY A 54 20.10 5.51 9.67
CA GLY A 54 21.09 5.67 8.62
C GLY A 54 21.38 4.37 7.86
N TRP A 55 21.43 3.23 8.54
CA TRP A 55 21.57 1.92 7.88
C TRP A 55 20.36 1.60 7.01
N ILE A 56 19.14 1.85 7.52
CA ILE A 56 17.91 1.69 6.75
C ILE A 56 17.92 2.63 5.53
N TRP A 57 18.47 3.85 5.65
CA TRP A 57 18.65 4.73 4.49
C TRP A 57 19.52 4.10 3.41
N LEU A 58 20.65 3.52 3.82
CA LEU A 58 21.62 2.93 2.90
C LEU A 58 20.96 1.78 2.12
N VAL A 59 20.13 0.99 2.78
CA VAL A 59 19.32 -0.07 2.12
C VAL A 59 18.35 0.52 1.09
N PHE A 60 17.65 1.61 1.41
CA PHE A 60 16.75 2.27 0.45
C PHE A 60 17.50 2.93 -0.72
N LEU A 61 18.68 3.51 -0.45
CA LEU A 61 19.55 4.07 -1.48
C LEU A 61 20.04 2.96 -2.44
N VAL A 62 20.46 1.82 -1.90
CA VAL A 62 20.86 0.67 -2.71
C VAL A 62 19.70 0.15 -3.54
N ASP A 63 18.49 0.06 -2.97
CA ASP A 63 17.30 -0.38 -3.71
C ASP A 63 16.97 0.55 -4.88
N ILE A 64 16.95 1.88 -4.68
CA ILE A 64 16.67 2.81 -5.79
C ILE A 64 17.74 2.72 -6.88
N VAL A 65 19.01 2.56 -6.50
CA VAL A 65 20.12 2.40 -7.45
C VAL A 65 19.98 1.10 -8.22
N VAL A 66 19.69 -0.02 -7.54
CA VAL A 66 19.48 -1.32 -8.19
C VAL A 66 18.28 -1.27 -9.15
N ARG A 67 17.15 -0.68 -8.74
CA ARG A 67 15.98 -0.51 -9.61
C ARG A 67 16.26 0.39 -10.81
N THR A 68 17.06 1.45 -10.61
CA THR A 68 17.45 2.37 -11.68
C THR A 68 18.43 1.73 -12.66
N VAL A 69 19.35 0.88 -12.20
CA VAL A 69 20.35 0.18 -13.03
C VAL A 69 19.72 -0.99 -13.81
N ILE A 70 18.71 -1.66 -13.24
CA ILE A 70 17.99 -2.76 -13.90
C ILE A 70 16.98 -2.23 -14.94
N SER A 71 16.52 -0.98 -14.83
CA SER A 71 15.64 -0.37 -15.82
C SER A 71 16.45 0.16 -17.02
N GLU A 72 16.25 -0.44 -18.19
CA GLU A 72 16.96 -0.11 -19.44
C GLU A 72 16.82 1.36 -19.91
N LYS A 73 15.93 2.15 -19.29
CA LYS A 73 15.76 3.60 -19.55
C LYS A 73 15.83 4.40 -18.25
N SER A 74 17.00 4.34 -17.62
CA SER A 74 17.38 4.94 -16.32
C SER A 74 16.86 6.37 -16.05
N TRP A 75 16.83 7.26 -17.05
CA TRP A 75 16.34 8.63 -16.87
C TRP A 75 14.81 8.74 -16.83
N LYS A 76 14.11 7.86 -17.55
CA LYS A 76 12.64 7.86 -17.60
C LYS A 76 12.03 7.24 -16.34
N PHE A 77 12.74 6.30 -15.72
CA PHE A 77 12.34 5.66 -14.47
C PHE A 77 12.27 6.65 -13.30
N LEU A 78 13.29 7.50 -13.13
CA LEU A 78 13.32 8.54 -12.08
C LEU A 78 12.13 9.53 -12.19
N TRP A 79 11.72 9.86 -13.41
CA TRP A 79 10.55 10.70 -13.66
C TRP A 79 9.21 9.96 -13.49
N THR A 80 9.21 8.63 -13.55
CA THR A 80 8.01 7.80 -13.33
C THR A 80 7.75 7.56 -11.84
N HIS A 81 8.80 7.62 -10.99
CA HIS A 81 8.73 7.40 -9.54
C HIS A 81 9.28 8.60 -8.73
N PRO A 82 8.68 9.80 -8.83
CA PRO A 82 9.22 11.01 -8.22
C PRO A 82 9.31 10.93 -6.69
N LEU A 83 8.38 10.22 -6.04
CA LEU A 83 8.33 10.11 -4.58
C LEU A 83 9.46 9.23 -4.01
N ASP A 84 9.90 8.20 -4.74
CA ASP A 84 11.05 7.38 -4.34
C ASP A 84 12.35 8.19 -4.40
N VAL A 85 12.49 9.04 -5.43
CA VAL A 85 13.65 9.93 -5.60
C VAL A 85 13.69 10.98 -4.49
N ILE A 86 12.54 11.60 -4.19
CA ILE A 86 12.42 12.59 -3.12
C ILE A 86 12.71 11.95 -1.75
N ALA A 87 12.22 10.73 -1.50
CA ALA A 87 12.48 10.00 -0.26
C ALA A 87 13.98 9.66 -0.05
N VAL A 88 14.73 9.47 -1.15
CA VAL A 88 16.16 9.20 -1.10
C VAL A 88 16.98 10.46 -0.92
N LEU A 89 16.61 11.55 -1.62
CA LEU A 89 17.27 12.85 -1.53
C LEU A 89 17.04 13.54 -0.18
N ILE A 90 15.83 13.42 0.38
CA ILE A 90 15.44 14.10 1.61
C ILE A 90 15.02 13.06 2.64
N PRO A 91 15.85 12.77 3.67
CA PRO A 91 15.53 11.82 4.72
C PRO A 91 14.16 12.06 5.39
N ALA A 92 13.77 13.32 5.56
CA ALA A 92 12.49 13.73 6.13
C ALA A 92 11.27 13.35 5.25
N ALA A 93 11.46 13.12 3.95
CA ALA A 93 10.39 12.72 3.03
C ALA A 93 10.15 11.20 3.00
N ARG A 94 10.99 10.38 3.64
CA ARG A 94 10.85 8.91 3.64
C ARG A 94 9.53 8.36 4.17
N PRO A 95 8.93 8.93 5.23
CA PRO A 95 7.62 8.47 5.69
C PRO A 95 6.57 8.48 4.56
N LEU A 96 6.66 9.43 3.62
CA LEU A 96 5.78 9.50 2.45
C LEU A 96 5.90 8.28 1.51
N LYS A 97 7.05 7.58 1.51
CA LYS A 97 7.22 6.35 0.71
C LYS A 97 6.28 5.24 1.18
N VAL A 98 5.94 5.17 2.47
CA VAL A 98 4.95 4.22 3.00
C VAL A 98 3.60 4.42 2.28
N LEU A 99 3.20 5.67 2.08
CA LEU A 99 1.98 6.00 1.35
C LEU A 99 2.05 5.51 -0.10
N THR A 100 3.21 5.60 -0.77
CA THR A 100 3.37 5.12 -2.15
C THR A 100 3.38 3.62 -2.30
N ALA A 101 4.05 2.89 -1.40
CA ALA A 101 3.98 1.42 -1.38
C ALA A 101 2.53 0.96 -1.23
N PHE A 102 1.74 1.74 -0.49
CA PHE A 102 0.35 1.48 -0.25
C PHE A 102 -0.54 1.86 -1.45
N THR A 103 -0.35 3.02 -2.08
CA THR A 103 -1.11 3.41 -3.29
C THR A 103 -0.77 2.54 -4.49
N GLN A 104 0.49 2.15 -4.65
CA GLN A 104 0.91 1.15 -5.65
C GLN A 104 0.29 -0.21 -5.34
N GLY A 105 0.27 -0.63 -4.07
CA GLY A 105 -0.45 -1.84 -3.63
C GLY A 105 -1.96 -1.79 -3.91
N ALA A 106 -2.60 -0.62 -3.74
CA ALA A 106 -4.01 -0.40 -4.06
C ALA A 106 -4.28 -0.38 -5.57
N ALA A 107 -3.34 0.13 -6.38
CA ALA A 107 -3.41 0.05 -7.85
C ALA A 107 -3.31 -1.41 -8.34
N PHE A 108 -2.49 -2.23 -7.69
CA PHE A 108 -2.43 -3.69 -7.93
C PHE A 108 -3.61 -4.46 -7.31
N ALA A 109 -4.32 -3.91 -6.32
CA ALA A 109 -5.52 -4.51 -5.74
C ALA A 109 -6.75 -4.44 -6.66
N SER A 110 -6.70 -3.68 -7.75
CA SER A 110 -7.76 -3.64 -8.77
C SER A 110 -8.01 -4.98 -9.46
N ALA A 111 -7.10 -5.96 -9.34
CA ALA A 111 -7.23 -7.27 -9.96
C ALA A 111 -7.85 -8.36 -9.06
N LYS A 112 -8.09 -8.12 -7.76
CA LYS A 112 -8.66 -9.15 -6.87
C LYS A 112 -9.35 -8.59 -5.61
N GLY A 113 -10.57 -8.09 -5.81
CA GLY A 113 -11.60 -7.94 -4.76
C GLY A 113 -11.80 -6.52 -4.21
N ARG A 114 -12.97 -5.94 -4.52
CA ARG A 114 -13.45 -4.61 -4.07
C ARG A 114 -13.35 -4.37 -2.56
N MET A 115 -13.49 -5.41 -1.73
CA MET A 115 -13.36 -5.35 -0.26
C MET A 115 -11.93 -5.01 0.20
N ARG A 116 -10.90 -5.47 -0.53
CA ARG A 116 -9.50 -5.14 -0.23
C ARG A 116 -9.16 -3.69 -0.55
N THR A 117 -9.82 -3.11 -1.55
CA THR A 117 -9.62 -1.70 -1.94
C THR A 117 -10.12 -0.73 -0.88
N MET A 118 -11.28 -1.00 -0.25
CA MET A 118 -11.79 -0.15 0.84
C MET A 118 -10.93 -0.21 2.10
N GLN A 119 -10.52 -1.41 2.53
CA GLN A 119 -9.58 -1.56 3.65
C GLN A 119 -8.27 -0.82 3.37
N ALA A 120 -7.84 -0.86 2.11
CA ALA A 120 -6.65 -0.17 1.67
C ALA A 120 -6.77 1.35 1.81
N VAL A 121 -7.87 1.94 1.35
CA VAL A 121 -8.09 3.38 1.50
C VAL A 121 -8.09 3.81 2.97
N VAL A 122 -8.75 3.06 3.86
CA VAL A 122 -8.77 3.38 5.30
C VAL A 122 -7.36 3.36 5.91
N ILE A 123 -6.57 2.33 5.61
CA ILE A 123 -5.18 2.24 6.07
C ILE A 123 -4.36 3.41 5.53
N SER A 124 -4.56 3.80 4.27
CA SER A 124 -3.88 4.96 3.66
C SER A 124 -4.18 6.26 4.40
N VAL A 125 -5.45 6.47 4.80
CA VAL A 125 -5.87 7.66 5.57
C VAL A 125 -5.17 7.68 6.92
N VAL A 126 -5.21 6.57 7.65
CA VAL A 126 -4.59 6.47 8.98
C VAL A 126 -3.08 6.72 8.89
N LEU A 127 -2.41 6.12 7.91
CA LEU A 127 -0.99 6.32 7.69
C LEU A 127 -0.67 7.76 7.29
N LEU A 128 -1.45 8.36 6.39
CA LEU A 128 -1.26 9.75 5.99
C LEU A 128 -1.35 10.69 7.20
N LEU A 129 -2.41 10.55 8.01
CA LEU A 129 -2.59 11.33 9.24
C LEU A 129 -1.41 11.15 10.18
N TRP A 130 -1.04 9.90 10.48
CA TRP A 130 0.08 9.60 11.38
C TRP A 130 1.40 10.22 10.88
N ILE A 131 1.72 10.03 9.60
CA ILE A 131 2.94 10.55 8.99
C ILE A 131 2.96 12.08 9.03
N GLY A 132 1.86 12.74 8.65
CA GLY A 132 1.78 14.19 8.64
C GLY A 132 1.91 14.79 10.03
N SER A 133 1.31 14.17 11.05
CA SER A 133 1.44 14.59 12.44
C SER A 133 2.87 14.50 12.95
N VAL A 134 3.54 13.37 12.73
CA VAL A 134 4.95 13.22 13.14
C VAL A 134 5.85 14.18 12.34
N ALA A 135 5.56 14.42 11.06
CA ALA A 135 6.35 15.31 10.21
C ALA A 135 6.23 16.78 10.61
N VAL A 136 5.02 17.26 10.90
CA VAL A 136 4.83 18.64 11.35
C VAL A 136 5.41 18.83 12.75
N LEU A 137 5.21 17.87 13.66
CA LEU A 137 5.77 17.94 15.01
C LEU A 137 7.31 17.95 14.98
N SER A 138 7.92 17.19 14.07
CA SER A 138 9.38 17.23 13.87
C SER A 138 9.90 18.58 13.37
N ALA A 139 9.07 19.34 12.63
CA ALA A 139 9.46 20.61 12.04
C ALA A 139 9.17 21.79 12.96
N GLU A 140 8.16 21.66 13.81
CA GLU A 140 7.59 22.73 14.62
C GLU A 140 7.87 22.59 16.12
N GLY A 141 8.11 21.39 16.63
CA GLY A 141 8.22 21.12 18.07
C GLY A 141 9.44 21.73 18.78
N GLU A 142 10.41 22.27 18.02
CA GLU A 142 11.55 23.03 18.57
C GLU A 142 11.48 24.53 18.21
N VAL A 143 10.37 25.00 17.63
CA VAL A 143 10.20 26.38 17.14
C VAL A 143 9.44 27.21 18.17
N GLU A 144 10.07 28.27 18.67
CA GLU A 144 9.60 29.07 19.82
C GLU A 144 8.25 29.79 19.61
N ASP A 145 7.85 30.04 18.35
CA ASP A 145 6.57 30.68 17.98
C ASP A 145 5.51 29.68 17.45
N SER A 146 5.75 28.37 17.57
CA SER A 146 4.79 27.38 17.07
C SER A 146 3.69 27.07 18.08
N ALA A 147 2.47 26.84 17.59
CA ALA A 147 1.37 26.35 18.40
C ALA A 147 1.34 24.82 18.51
N ILE A 148 2.23 24.11 17.79
CA ILE A 148 2.23 22.64 17.70
C ILE A 148 3.30 22.07 18.63
N ASP A 149 2.93 21.86 19.90
CA ASP A 149 3.88 21.47 20.96
C ASP A 149 3.89 19.96 21.24
N ASN A 150 2.80 19.26 20.94
CA ASN A 150 2.69 17.83 21.20
C ASN A 150 2.04 17.07 20.04
N PHE A 151 2.08 15.74 20.12
CA PHE A 151 1.52 14.87 19.10
C PHE A 151 0.00 15.01 18.94
N GLY A 152 -0.73 15.32 20.01
CA GLY A 152 -2.17 15.56 19.96
C GLY A 152 -2.52 16.76 19.09
N ASP A 153 -1.80 17.86 19.26
CA ASP A 153 -1.98 19.10 18.47
C ASP A 153 -1.62 18.86 17.00
N ALA A 154 -0.52 18.14 16.75
CA ALA A 154 -0.11 17.75 15.40
C ALA A 154 -1.11 16.80 14.72
N LEU A 155 -1.77 15.92 15.48
CA LEU A 155 -2.81 15.02 14.99
C LEU A 155 -4.09 15.77 14.67
N TRP A 156 -4.51 16.67 15.56
CA TRP A 156 -5.64 17.54 15.32
C TRP A 156 -5.44 18.40 14.07
N TRP A 157 -4.29 19.05 13.95
CA TRP A 157 -3.90 19.81 12.76
C TRP A 157 -3.97 18.97 11.49
N ALA A 158 -3.41 17.75 11.51
CA ALA A 158 -3.39 16.86 10.36
C ALA A 158 -4.81 16.47 9.92
N ILE A 159 -5.70 16.16 10.87
CA ILE A 159 -7.11 15.85 10.59
C ILE A 159 -7.77 17.05 9.93
N VAL A 160 -7.74 18.22 10.59
CA VAL A 160 -8.38 19.45 10.13
C VAL A 160 -7.87 19.90 8.75
N THR A 161 -6.59 19.68 8.47
CA THR A 161 -5.95 20.00 7.18
C THR A 161 -6.34 19.02 6.09
N VAL A 162 -6.26 17.70 6.35
CA VAL A 162 -6.62 16.66 5.36
C VAL A 162 -8.11 16.72 5.03
N THR A 163 -8.97 16.97 6.00
CA THR A 163 -10.40 17.15 5.78
C THR A 163 -10.75 18.51 5.19
N THR A 164 -9.76 19.36 4.92
CA THR A 164 -9.92 20.71 4.34
C THR A 164 -10.77 21.67 5.17
N VAL A 165 -10.91 21.42 6.49
CA VAL A 165 -11.68 22.26 7.41
C VAL A 165 -10.91 23.54 7.75
N GLY A 166 -9.64 23.40 8.11
CA GLY A 166 -8.72 24.53 8.30
C GLY A 166 -9.13 25.56 9.35
N TYR A 167 -9.39 25.15 10.60
CA TYR A 167 -9.72 26.09 11.69
C TYR A 167 -8.64 27.16 11.92
N GLY A 168 -7.36 26.82 11.68
CA GLY A 168 -6.24 27.75 11.81
C GLY A 168 -5.76 27.98 13.25
N ASP A 169 -6.30 27.22 14.20
CA ASP A 169 -5.87 27.16 15.60
C ASP A 169 -4.45 26.63 15.76
N PHE A 170 -4.11 25.59 14.99
CA PHE A 170 -2.76 25.07 14.88
C PHE A 170 -2.28 25.29 13.44
N SER A 171 -1.15 25.95 13.25
CA SER A 171 -0.57 26.13 11.92
C SER A 171 0.95 26.19 11.97
N PRO A 172 1.66 25.54 11.04
CA PRO A 172 3.10 25.56 11.01
C PRO A 172 3.63 26.94 10.63
N VAL A 173 4.56 27.46 11.43
CA VAL A 173 5.17 28.77 11.20
C VAL A 173 6.51 28.64 10.47
N SER A 174 7.20 27.51 10.62
CA SER A 174 8.51 27.27 10.00
C SER A 174 8.40 27.03 8.50
N ILE A 175 9.49 27.31 7.76
CA ILE A 175 9.57 27.03 6.32
C ILE A 175 9.36 25.53 6.06
N THR A 176 10.01 24.68 6.86
CA THR A 176 9.91 23.22 6.73
C THR A 176 8.50 22.73 7.01
N GLY A 177 7.86 23.21 8.08
CA GLY A 177 6.47 22.86 8.42
C GLY A 177 5.46 23.32 7.37
N ARG A 178 5.67 24.50 6.75
CA ARG A 178 4.84 24.96 5.63
C ARG A 178 4.98 24.09 4.38
N ILE A 179 6.18 23.60 4.08
CA ILE A 179 6.38 22.62 2.99
C ILE A 179 5.61 21.33 3.29
N VAL A 180 5.70 20.83 4.52
CA VAL A 180 4.92 19.65 4.97
C VAL A 180 3.41 19.91 4.81
N ALA A 181 2.94 21.09 5.20
CA ALA A 181 1.53 21.49 5.05
C ALA A 181 1.07 21.45 3.59
N VAL A 182 1.83 22.03 2.67
CA VAL A 182 1.48 22.04 1.24
C VAL A 182 1.39 20.61 0.69
N ILE A 183 2.36 19.75 1.03
CA ILE A 183 2.34 18.34 0.61
C ILE A 183 1.10 17.64 1.20
N MET A 184 0.81 17.87 2.47
CA MET A 184 -0.34 17.27 3.16
C MET A 184 -1.67 17.68 2.52
N MET A 185 -1.83 18.96 2.16
CA MET A 185 -3.02 19.46 1.46
C MET A 185 -3.23 18.77 0.11
N LEU A 186 -2.17 18.64 -0.70
CA LEU A 186 -2.24 17.95 -2.00
C LEU A 186 -2.62 16.47 -1.84
N LEU A 187 -2.01 15.78 -0.87
CA LEU A 187 -2.30 14.38 -0.60
C LEU A 187 -3.72 14.17 -0.03
N GLY A 188 -4.19 15.07 0.83
CA GLY A 188 -5.54 15.03 1.38
C GLY A 188 -6.62 15.13 0.30
N ILE A 189 -6.46 16.07 -0.64
CA ILE A 189 -7.38 16.23 -1.78
C ILE A 189 -7.36 14.98 -2.67
N ALA A 190 -6.18 14.46 -3.00
CA ALA A 190 -6.05 13.25 -3.81
C ALA A 190 -6.76 12.05 -3.14
N LEU A 191 -6.59 11.91 -1.82
CA LEU A 191 -7.20 10.83 -1.03
C LEU A 191 -8.72 10.94 -0.98
N ILE A 192 -9.27 12.12 -0.73
CA ILE A 192 -10.73 12.35 -0.77
C ILE A 192 -11.29 12.01 -2.15
N GLY A 193 -10.56 12.33 -3.23
CA GLY A 193 -10.91 11.93 -4.59
C GLY A 193 -11.01 10.42 -4.76
N VAL A 194 -10.03 9.66 -4.25
CA VAL A 194 -10.03 8.19 -4.30
C VAL A 194 -11.17 7.59 -3.48
N VAL A 195 -11.44 8.11 -2.27
CA VAL A 195 -12.56 7.69 -1.42
C VAL A 195 -13.88 7.91 -2.17
N THR A 196 -14.07 9.11 -2.72
CA THR A 196 -15.30 9.49 -3.46
C THR A 196 -15.51 8.59 -4.67
N ALA A 197 -14.45 8.36 -5.47
CA ALA A 197 -14.51 7.45 -6.62
C ALA A 197 -14.82 6.00 -6.20
N SER A 198 -14.28 5.55 -5.07
CA SER A 198 -14.53 4.20 -4.55
C SER A 198 -15.98 4.02 -4.10
N VAL A 199 -16.54 5.02 -3.40
CA VAL A 199 -17.95 5.02 -2.99
C VAL A 199 -18.88 5.08 -4.20
N ALA A 200 -18.57 5.93 -5.18
CA ALA A 200 -19.33 5.99 -6.43
C ALA A 200 -19.30 4.65 -7.18
N ALA A 201 -18.13 4.02 -7.32
CA ALA A 201 -17.99 2.72 -7.96
C ALA A 201 -18.72 1.60 -7.20
N TRP A 202 -18.80 1.69 -5.86
CA TRP A 202 -19.61 0.79 -5.05
C TRP A 202 -21.11 1.00 -5.32
N PHE A 203 -21.58 2.25 -5.31
CA PHE A 203 -22.98 2.57 -5.57
C PHE A 203 -23.45 2.14 -6.96
N VAL A 204 -22.61 2.35 -7.98
CA VAL A 204 -22.87 1.85 -9.33
C VAL A 204 -22.97 0.33 -9.33
N SER A 205 -22.07 -0.40 -8.66
CA SER A 205 -22.14 -1.86 -8.66
C SER A 205 -23.37 -2.44 -7.97
N VAL A 206 -23.88 -1.76 -6.95
CA VAL A 206 -25.11 -2.14 -6.25
C VAL A 206 -26.33 -1.90 -7.14
N THR A 207 -26.36 -0.81 -7.89
CA THR A 207 -27.50 -0.44 -8.76
C THR A 207 -27.46 -1.15 -10.11
N SER A 208 -26.27 -1.44 -10.64
CA SER A 208 -26.08 -2.15 -11.91
C SER A 208 -26.28 -3.65 -11.81
N GLY A 209 -26.38 -4.23 -10.60
CA GLY A 209 -26.52 -5.69 -10.40
C GLY A 209 -25.28 -6.48 -10.83
N GLU A 210 -24.10 -5.85 -10.88
CA GLU A 210 -22.85 -6.53 -11.22
C GLU A 210 -22.46 -7.59 -10.18
N GLY A 211 -22.85 -7.40 -8.92
CA GLY A 211 -22.73 -8.44 -7.89
C GLY A 211 -23.52 -9.70 -8.27
N ASP A 212 -24.79 -9.53 -8.65
CA ASP A 212 -25.67 -10.63 -9.02
C ASP A 212 -25.19 -11.35 -10.30
N ARG A 213 -24.71 -10.60 -11.31
CA ARG A 213 -24.15 -11.21 -12.53
C ARG A 213 -22.86 -12.00 -12.28
N GLU A 214 -21.99 -11.50 -11.39
CA GLU A 214 -20.79 -12.25 -11.00
C GLU A 214 -21.16 -13.52 -10.22
N GLU A 215 -22.19 -13.48 -9.38
CA GLU A 215 -22.68 -14.65 -8.64
C GLU A 215 -23.36 -15.67 -9.53
N GLU A 216 -24.24 -15.25 -10.45
CA GLU A 216 -24.85 -16.11 -11.47
C GLU A 216 -23.79 -16.81 -12.32
N GLN A 217 -22.79 -16.07 -12.80
CA GLN A 217 -21.72 -16.66 -13.61
C GLN A 217 -20.93 -17.70 -12.81
N ARG A 218 -20.66 -17.45 -11.53
CA ARG A 218 -19.99 -18.42 -10.63
C ARG A 218 -20.86 -19.64 -10.35
N GLU A 219 -22.18 -19.52 -10.29
CA GLU A 219 -23.07 -20.67 -10.17
C GLU A 219 -23.08 -21.50 -11.46
N VAL A 220 -23.15 -20.86 -12.62
CA VAL A 220 -23.09 -21.52 -13.92
C VAL A 220 -21.78 -22.30 -14.07
N ASP A 221 -20.64 -21.66 -13.73
CA ASP A 221 -19.34 -22.32 -13.75
C ASP A 221 -19.31 -23.53 -12.80
N ARG A 222 -19.86 -23.39 -11.58
CA ARG A 222 -19.95 -24.49 -10.61
C ARG A 222 -20.79 -25.66 -11.13
N HIS A 223 -21.91 -25.37 -11.78
CA HIS A 223 -22.77 -26.39 -12.37
C HIS A 223 -22.08 -27.12 -13.52
N SER A 224 -21.37 -26.40 -14.40
CA SER A 224 -20.61 -27.03 -15.47
C SER A 224 -19.51 -27.94 -14.94
N GLU A 225 -18.79 -27.53 -13.89
CA GLU A 225 -17.77 -28.38 -13.24
C GLU A 225 -18.39 -29.63 -12.60
N LEU A 226 -19.57 -29.50 -11.98
CA LEU A 226 -20.30 -30.64 -11.43
C LEU A 226 -20.78 -31.61 -12.50
N GLN A 227 -21.31 -31.11 -13.62
CA GLN A 227 -21.70 -31.95 -14.77
C GLN A 227 -20.50 -32.70 -15.32
N GLU A 228 -19.37 -32.03 -15.52
CA GLU A 228 -18.15 -32.67 -16.02
C GLU A 228 -17.61 -33.73 -15.04
N ARG A 229 -17.82 -33.56 -13.73
CA ARG A 229 -17.52 -34.59 -12.73
C ARG A 229 -18.46 -35.78 -12.80
N ILE A 230 -19.76 -35.56 -13.03
CA ILE A 230 -20.76 -36.64 -13.18
C ILE A 230 -20.43 -37.48 -14.41
N ASP A 231 -20.20 -36.85 -15.57
CA ASP A 231 -19.85 -37.56 -16.82
C ASP A 231 -18.59 -38.41 -16.65
N ARG A 232 -17.61 -37.88 -15.91
CA ARG A 232 -16.35 -38.58 -15.61
C ARG A 232 -16.53 -39.77 -14.67
N LEU A 233 -17.51 -39.71 -13.77
CA LEU A 233 -17.87 -40.82 -12.89
C LEU A 233 -18.66 -41.89 -13.64
N GLU A 234 -19.62 -41.50 -14.50
CA GLU A 234 -20.36 -42.42 -15.36
C GLU A 234 -19.41 -43.22 -16.26
N ALA A 235 -18.49 -42.53 -16.95
CA ALA A 235 -17.47 -43.19 -17.79
C ALA A 235 -16.55 -44.14 -16.99
N LYS A 236 -16.34 -43.89 -15.69
CA LYS A 236 -15.56 -44.78 -14.82
C LYS A 236 -16.37 -46.02 -14.42
N ILE A 237 -17.65 -45.84 -14.14
CA ILE A 237 -18.57 -46.93 -13.81
C ILE A 237 -18.69 -47.87 -15.01
N ASP A 238 -18.91 -47.33 -16.22
CA ASP A 238 -19.03 -48.15 -17.43
C ASP A 238 -17.78 -49.00 -17.68
N ARG A 239 -16.58 -48.42 -17.51
CA ARG A 239 -15.33 -49.18 -17.61
C ARG A 239 -15.21 -50.30 -16.56
N LEU A 240 -15.65 -50.04 -15.33
CA LEU A 240 -15.62 -51.05 -14.28
C LEU A 240 -16.62 -52.18 -14.56
N VAL A 241 -17.82 -51.85 -15.04
CA VAL A 241 -18.84 -52.82 -15.45
C VAL A 241 -18.34 -53.68 -16.61
N GLU A 242 -17.73 -53.06 -17.62
CA GLU A 242 -17.14 -53.78 -18.76
C GLU A 242 -16.03 -54.73 -18.28
N SER A 243 -15.09 -54.25 -17.45
CA SER A 243 -13.99 -55.08 -16.91
C SER A 243 -14.49 -56.27 -16.08
N ALA A 244 -15.51 -56.07 -15.25
CA ALA A 244 -16.11 -57.14 -14.46
C ALA A 244 -16.88 -58.15 -15.31
N SER A 245 -17.45 -57.70 -16.45
CA SER A 245 -18.12 -58.57 -17.40
C SER A 245 -17.14 -59.42 -18.22
N ASP A 246 -15.98 -58.87 -18.58
CA ASP A 246 -14.90 -59.60 -19.27
C ASP A 246 -14.22 -60.62 -18.36
N GLU A 247 -13.96 -60.29 -17.09
CA GLU A 247 -13.44 -61.25 -16.10
C GLU A 247 -14.36 -62.47 -15.97
N ARG A 248 -15.68 -62.27 -15.85
CA ARG A 248 -16.65 -63.37 -15.77
C ARG A 248 -16.71 -64.24 -17.03
N ARG A 249 -16.47 -63.67 -18.21
CA ARG A 249 -16.40 -64.42 -19.48
C ARG A 249 -15.12 -65.24 -19.60
N SER A 250 -14.02 -64.73 -19.04
CA SER A 250 -12.73 -65.44 -19.02
C SER A 250 -12.74 -66.63 -18.06
N ASP A 251 -13.41 -66.53 -16.91
CA ASP A 251 -13.56 -67.62 -15.94
C ASP A 251 -14.51 -68.74 -16.39
N SER A 252 -15.38 -68.48 -17.39
CA SER A 252 -16.35 -69.45 -17.90
C SER A 252 -15.88 -70.24 -19.13
N SER A 253 -14.68 -69.97 -19.65
CA SER A 253 -14.11 -70.60 -20.85
C SER A 253 -12.95 -71.52 -20.49
#